data_AF-Q13CI1-F1
#
_entry.id   AF-Q13CI1-F1
#
_cell.length_a   1.000
_cell.length_b   1.000
_cell.length_c   1.000
_cell.angle_alpha   90.00
_cell.angle_beta   90.00
_cell.angle_gamma   90.00
#
_symmetry.space_group_name_H-M   'P 1'
#
loop_
_entity.id
_entity.type
_entity.pdbx_description
1 polymer ?
#
loop_
_entity_poly.entity_id
_entity_poly.type
_entity_poly.pdbx_seq_one_letter_code
_entity_poly.pdbx_strand_id
1 'polypeptide(L)'
;MTLRVILSASAALLLSSAAANAAQVAALIGGDTIAMVDTTQKRATGSVKVTGISGSLVGIDVRPADGLLYGLVDDGSVVTIAMDGKATVKSKLDTTLAKGVAATVDFNPMADRLRVMGADGTNLRANVDDGKVTKDGDHKYADADMHKGEKPNIVAGAYTNSVKGAKETALFNIDGSIGGLIKQAPPNDGVLGAIGKLGIKADGVAFDIWSDGAGKNEAWLMAGDTLYSVDLATGKATEAAKISGVGGAVKDIAIIAM
;
A
#
# COMPACT_ATOMS: atom_id res chain seq x y z
N MET A 1 -49.73 27.39 53.58
CA MET A 1 -48.93 26.25 53.11
C MET A 1 -48.67 26.46 51.62
N THR A 2 -47.58 27.14 51.28
CA THR A 2 -47.27 27.62 49.93
C THR A 2 -46.26 26.66 49.28
N LEU A 3 -46.71 25.94 48.24
CA LEU A 3 -45.91 24.95 47.52
C LEU A 3 -45.14 25.67 46.39
N ARG A 4 -43.80 25.66 46.46
CA ARG A 4 -42.93 26.15 45.37
C ARG A 4 -42.65 25.01 44.40
N VAL A 5 -43.08 25.17 43.15
CA VAL A 5 -42.78 24.26 42.04
C VAL A 5 -41.39 24.60 41.49
N ILE A 6 -40.47 23.64 41.51
CA ILE A 6 -39.16 23.75 40.87
C ILE A 6 -39.30 23.14 39.46
N LEU A 7 -39.14 23.98 38.43
CA LEU A 7 -39.09 23.55 37.03
C LEU A 7 -37.63 23.24 36.68
N SER A 8 -37.30 21.96 36.50
CA SER A 8 -35.98 21.53 35.99
C SER A 8 -36.01 21.51 34.47
N ALA A 9 -35.36 22.47 33.82
CA ALA A 9 -35.12 22.45 32.38
C ALA A 9 -33.97 21.47 32.06
N SER A 10 -34.28 20.38 31.37
CA SER A 10 -33.25 19.46 30.85
C SER A 10 -32.81 19.94 29.46
N ALA A 11 -31.55 20.33 29.33
CA ALA A 11 -30.92 20.59 28.04
C ALA A 11 -30.53 19.26 27.39
N ALA A 12 -31.16 18.92 26.26
CA ALA A 12 -30.79 17.77 25.46
C ALA A 12 -29.52 18.10 24.64
N LEU A 13 -28.39 17.46 24.97
CA LEU A 13 -27.19 17.50 24.14
C LEU A 13 -27.43 16.65 22.89
N LEU A 14 -27.52 17.27 21.72
CA LEU A 14 -27.48 16.58 20.44
C LEU A 14 -26.01 16.21 20.15
N LEU A 15 -25.65 14.96 20.43
CA LEU A 15 -24.40 14.37 19.95
C LEU A 15 -24.54 14.12 18.46
N SER A 16 -23.98 14.99 17.63
CA SER A 16 -23.77 14.71 16.21
C SER A 16 -22.71 13.60 16.09
N SER A 17 -23.13 12.36 15.83
CA SER A 17 -22.21 11.29 15.44
C SER A 17 -21.66 11.63 14.05
N ALA A 18 -20.41 12.09 13.98
CA ALA A 18 -19.68 12.06 12.72
C ALA A 18 -19.61 10.60 12.29
N ALA A 19 -20.19 10.26 11.14
CA ALA A 19 -20.01 8.95 10.57
C ALA A 19 -18.52 8.80 10.27
N ALA A 20 -17.86 7.84 10.93
CA ALA A 20 -16.54 7.40 10.50
C ALA A 20 -16.70 6.82 9.10
N ASN A 21 -16.08 7.44 8.11
CA ASN A 21 -15.97 6.84 6.79
C ASN A 21 -15.12 5.57 6.94
N ALA A 22 -15.56 4.48 6.33
CA ALA A 22 -14.89 3.20 6.44
C ALA A 22 -13.77 3.14 5.40
N ALA A 23 -12.58 2.68 5.81
CA ALA A 23 -11.49 2.43 4.89
C ALA A 23 -11.91 1.39 3.83
N GLN A 24 -11.81 1.75 2.56
CA GLN A 24 -11.89 0.80 1.46
C GLN A 24 -10.48 0.47 0.96
N VAL A 25 -10.18 -0.83 0.96
CA VAL A 25 -8.90 -1.35 0.47
C VAL A 25 -9.15 -2.22 -0.75
N ALA A 26 -8.47 -1.92 -1.85
CA ALA A 26 -8.35 -2.83 -2.98
C ALA A 26 -7.32 -3.91 -2.64
N ALA A 27 -7.69 -5.17 -2.73
CA ALA A 27 -6.76 -6.29 -2.64
C ALA A 27 -6.62 -6.96 -4.01
N LEU A 28 -5.43 -6.96 -4.58
CA LEU A 28 -5.11 -7.68 -5.81
C LEU A 28 -4.94 -9.17 -5.47
N ILE A 29 -5.87 -9.98 -5.95
CA ILE A 29 -5.85 -11.44 -5.80
C ILE A 29 -5.36 -12.05 -7.12
N GLY A 30 -4.27 -12.81 -7.05
CA GLY A 30 -3.66 -13.43 -8.22
C GLY A 30 -3.04 -12.39 -9.17
N GLY A 31 -3.63 -12.21 -10.35
CA GLY A 31 -3.12 -11.29 -11.39
C GLY A 31 -4.19 -10.54 -12.16
N ASP A 32 -5.46 -10.70 -11.82
CA ASP A 32 -6.55 -10.11 -12.61
C ASP A 32 -7.83 -9.89 -11.80
N THR A 33 -7.80 -10.02 -10.48
CA THR A 33 -9.00 -9.89 -9.65
C THR A 33 -8.74 -8.90 -8.53
N ILE A 34 -9.64 -7.93 -8.37
CA ILE A 34 -9.60 -6.97 -7.28
C ILE A 34 -10.76 -7.27 -6.32
N ALA A 35 -10.46 -7.55 -5.06
CA ALA A 35 -11.45 -7.60 -4.00
C ALA A 35 -11.51 -6.25 -3.26
N MET A 36 -12.72 -5.74 -3.03
CA MET A 36 -12.92 -4.57 -2.17
C MET A 36 -13.09 -5.04 -0.74
N VAL A 37 -12.18 -4.65 0.14
CA VAL A 37 -12.19 -4.99 1.57
C VAL A 37 -12.73 -3.80 2.35
N ASP A 38 -13.78 -4.07 3.13
CA ASP A 38 -14.27 -3.17 4.18
C ASP A 38 -13.58 -3.55 5.49
N THR A 39 -12.71 -2.68 5.97
CA THR A 39 -11.91 -2.92 7.18
C THR A 39 -12.73 -2.86 8.47
N THR A 40 -13.87 -2.14 8.45
CA THR A 40 -14.81 -2.08 9.59
C THR A 40 -15.58 -3.38 9.71
N GLN A 41 -16.07 -3.91 8.58
CA GLN A 41 -16.77 -5.18 8.51
C GLN A 41 -15.82 -6.40 8.55
N LYS A 42 -14.52 -6.19 8.35
CA LYS A 42 -13.47 -7.22 8.32
C LYS A 42 -13.75 -8.30 7.27
N ARG A 43 -14.20 -7.87 6.08
CA ARG A 43 -14.53 -8.76 4.97
C ARG A 43 -14.38 -8.09 3.61
N ALA A 44 -14.17 -8.89 2.58
CA ALA A 44 -14.42 -8.49 1.21
C ALA A 44 -15.92 -8.30 1.00
N THR A 45 -16.32 -7.15 0.44
CA THR A 45 -17.72 -6.81 0.12
C THR A 45 -18.09 -7.16 -1.33
N GLY A 46 -17.08 -7.39 -2.16
CA GLY A 46 -17.22 -7.83 -3.54
C GLY A 46 -15.85 -8.07 -4.17
N SER A 47 -15.86 -8.72 -5.32
CA SER A 47 -14.67 -8.84 -6.16
C SER A 47 -15.04 -8.64 -7.62
N VAL A 48 -14.09 -8.13 -8.39
CA VAL A 48 -14.26 -7.87 -9.81
C VAL A 48 -13.04 -8.33 -10.58
N LYS A 49 -13.29 -8.96 -11.72
CA LYS A 49 -12.22 -9.34 -12.64
C LYS A 49 -11.83 -8.11 -13.47
N VAL A 50 -10.54 -7.83 -13.53
CA VAL A 50 -9.95 -6.80 -14.37
C VAL A 50 -10.00 -7.25 -15.82
N THR A 51 -10.56 -6.40 -16.68
CA THR A 51 -10.68 -6.63 -18.12
C THR A 51 -9.92 -5.55 -18.89
N GLY A 52 -9.52 -5.84 -20.13
CA GLY A 52 -8.78 -4.87 -20.97
C GLY A 52 -7.26 -4.81 -20.71
N ILE A 53 -6.72 -5.76 -19.95
CA ILE A 53 -5.28 -5.97 -19.77
C ILE A 53 -4.74 -7.05 -20.70
N SER A 54 -3.48 -6.91 -21.15
CA SER A 54 -2.80 -7.83 -22.06
C SER A 54 -2.16 -9.04 -21.37
N GLY A 55 -2.04 -9.01 -20.05
CA GLY A 55 -1.37 -10.00 -19.23
C GLY A 55 -1.85 -9.96 -17.79
N SER A 56 -0.98 -10.28 -16.84
CA SER A 56 -1.30 -10.23 -15.41
C SER A 56 -0.85 -8.92 -14.77
N LEU A 57 -1.66 -8.38 -13.86
CA LEU A 57 -1.24 -7.35 -12.92
C LEU A 57 -0.14 -7.90 -12.00
N VAL A 58 0.95 -7.15 -11.91
CA VAL A 58 2.07 -7.40 -11.00
C VAL A 58 1.99 -6.57 -9.72
N GLY A 59 1.21 -5.48 -9.73
CA GLY A 59 0.93 -4.66 -8.57
C GLY A 59 -0.11 -3.57 -8.88
N ILE A 60 -0.65 -2.95 -7.84
CA ILE A 60 -1.64 -1.88 -7.90
C ILE A 60 -1.31 -0.79 -6.88
N ASP A 61 -1.69 0.45 -7.17
CA ASP A 61 -1.68 1.52 -6.17
C ASP A 61 -2.61 2.65 -6.59
N VAL A 62 -3.04 3.48 -5.63
CA VAL A 62 -3.80 4.71 -5.88
C VAL A 62 -2.83 5.88 -6.06
N ARG A 63 -2.87 6.54 -7.21
CA ARG A 63 -2.02 7.73 -7.44
C ARG A 63 -2.58 8.92 -6.66
N PRO A 64 -1.87 9.49 -5.67
CA PRO A 64 -2.45 10.54 -4.83
C PRO A 64 -2.75 11.85 -5.59
N ALA A 65 -2.13 12.07 -6.75
CA ALA A 65 -2.34 13.26 -7.56
C ALA A 65 -3.74 13.34 -8.21
N ASP A 66 -4.35 12.19 -8.55
CA ASP A 66 -5.65 12.10 -9.24
C ASP A 66 -6.68 11.19 -8.55
N GLY A 67 -6.25 10.38 -7.56
CA GLY A 67 -7.11 9.49 -6.78
C GLY A 67 -7.60 8.25 -7.55
N LEU A 68 -7.00 7.94 -8.71
CA LEU A 68 -7.38 6.77 -9.49
C LEU A 68 -6.58 5.54 -9.03
N LEU A 69 -7.22 4.36 -9.10
CA LEU A 69 -6.53 3.08 -8.94
C LEU A 69 -5.75 2.76 -10.22
N TYR A 70 -4.44 2.60 -10.10
CA TYR A 70 -3.55 2.17 -11.17
C TYR A 70 -3.15 0.71 -10.97
N GLY A 71 -2.82 0.07 -12.08
CA GLY A 71 -2.19 -1.25 -12.11
C GLY A 71 -1.02 -1.29 -13.08
N LEU A 72 0.00 -2.04 -12.72
CA LEU A 72 1.10 -2.38 -13.63
C LEU A 72 0.89 -3.80 -14.16
N VAL A 73 0.86 -3.96 -15.47
CA VAL A 73 0.79 -5.26 -16.15
C VAL A 73 2.20 -5.80 -16.36
N ASP A 74 2.38 -7.13 -16.37
CA ASP A 74 3.66 -7.83 -16.54
C ASP A 74 4.39 -7.50 -17.86
N ASP A 75 3.66 -7.03 -18.87
CA ASP A 75 4.21 -6.54 -20.14
C ASP A 75 4.66 -5.07 -20.13
N GLY A 76 4.61 -4.42 -18.96
CA GLY A 76 4.96 -3.01 -18.75
C GLY A 76 3.85 -2.00 -19.01
N SER A 77 2.65 -2.44 -19.40
CA SER A 77 1.53 -1.52 -19.58
C SER A 77 1.07 -0.97 -18.22
N VAL A 78 0.94 0.35 -18.12
CA VAL A 78 0.32 1.00 -16.97
C VAL A 78 -1.14 1.26 -17.31
N VAL A 79 -2.04 0.82 -16.46
CA VAL A 79 -3.50 0.98 -16.64
C VAL A 79 -4.12 1.71 -15.47
N THR A 80 -5.19 2.46 -15.71
CA THR A 80 -6.15 2.86 -14.66
C THR A 80 -7.29 1.86 -14.62
N ILE A 81 -7.76 1.47 -13.44
CA ILE A 81 -8.79 0.45 -13.23
C ILE A 81 -10.02 1.10 -12.61
N ALA A 82 -11.16 1.01 -13.29
CA ALA A 82 -12.44 1.48 -12.75
C ALA A 82 -13.01 0.49 -11.72
N MET A 83 -14.00 0.93 -10.93
CA MET A 83 -14.63 0.11 -9.87
C MET A 83 -15.32 -1.16 -10.42
N ASP A 84 -15.72 -1.15 -11.70
CA ASP A 84 -16.28 -2.32 -12.40
C ASP A 84 -15.20 -3.23 -13.02
N GLY A 85 -13.92 -2.99 -12.71
CA GLY A 85 -12.78 -3.76 -13.20
C GLY A 85 -12.34 -3.42 -14.63
N LYS A 86 -12.96 -2.45 -15.31
CA LYS A 86 -12.51 -2.07 -16.65
C LYS A 86 -11.18 -1.31 -16.58
N ALA A 87 -10.13 -1.87 -17.17
CA ALA A 87 -8.84 -1.22 -17.31
C ALA A 87 -8.78 -0.34 -18.56
N THR A 88 -8.10 0.81 -18.44
CA THR A 88 -7.76 1.70 -19.56
C THR A 88 -6.27 1.94 -19.57
N VAL A 89 -5.61 1.69 -20.69
CA VAL A 89 -4.17 1.91 -20.84
C VAL A 89 -3.85 3.40 -20.73
N LYS A 90 -2.95 3.73 -19.82
CA LYS A 90 -2.43 5.09 -19.60
C LYS A 90 -1.13 5.30 -20.37
N SER A 91 -0.20 4.36 -20.25
CA SER A 91 1.12 4.41 -20.89
C SER A 91 1.75 3.00 -20.92
N LYS A 92 2.96 2.91 -21.47
CA LYS A 92 3.77 1.69 -21.44
C LYS A 92 5.17 2.04 -20.99
N LEU A 93 5.66 1.34 -19.96
CA LEU A 93 7.00 1.55 -19.43
C LEU A 93 8.05 1.13 -20.47
N ASP A 94 9.08 1.97 -20.67
CA ASP A 94 10.20 1.66 -21.56
C ASP A 94 11.14 0.58 -20.99
N THR A 95 11.12 0.39 -19.67
CA THR A 95 11.92 -0.57 -18.92
C THR A 95 11.03 -1.26 -17.89
N THR A 96 11.08 -2.59 -17.82
CA THR A 96 10.31 -3.39 -16.87
C THR A 96 11.23 -4.24 -15.99
N LEU A 97 10.67 -4.80 -14.92
CA LEU A 97 11.33 -5.87 -14.19
C LEU A 97 11.53 -7.09 -15.10
N ALA A 98 12.53 -7.91 -14.78
CA ALA A 98 12.71 -9.19 -15.45
C ALA A 98 11.49 -10.11 -15.20
N LYS A 99 11.13 -10.90 -16.21
CA LYS A 99 9.97 -11.81 -16.13
C LYS A 99 10.11 -12.78 -14.95
N GLY A 100 9.07 -12.88 -14.13
CA GLY A 100 9.02 -13.78 -12.97
C GLY A 100 9.60 -13.20 -11.69
N VAL A 101 10.19 -12.00 -11.73
CA VAL A 101 10.56 -11.25 -10.52
C VAL A 101 9.28 -10.74 -9.86
N ALA A 102 9.11 -11.03 -8.57
CA ALA A 102 8.02 -10.45 -7.78
C ALA A 102 8.18 -8.93 -7.71
N ALA A 103 7.10 -8.22 -7.99
CA ALA A 103 7.09 -6.77 -8.06
C ALA A 103 6.45 -6.17 -6.80
N THR A 104 6.93 -5.00 -6.43
CA THR A 104 6.28 -4.06 -5.52
C THR A 104 6.10 -2.76 -6.29
N VAL A 105 4.90 -2.18 -6.23
CA VAL A 105 4.62 -0.89 -6.89
C VAL A 105 3.95 0.06 -5.91
N ASP A 106 4.35 1.32 -5.92
CA ASP A 106 3.76 2.35 -5.04
C ASP A 106 4.07 3.75 -5.58
N PHE A 107 3.14 4.68 -5.48
CA PHE A 107 3.33 6.06 -5.88
C PHE A 107 4.00 6.86 -4.77
N ASN A 108 5.10 7.53 -5.11
CA ASN A 108 5.59 8.60 -4.26
C ASN A 108 4.71 9.85 -4.44
N PRO A 109 3.93 10.30 -3.42
CA PRO A 109 3.02 11.45 -3.55
C PRO A 109 3.74 12.79 -3.71
N MET A 110 4.99 12.91 -3.26
CA MET A 110 5.78 14.14 -3.41
C MET A 110 6.40 14.26 -4.80
N ALA A 111 6.98 13.16 -5.31
CA ALA A 111 7.62 13.13 -6.63
C ALA A 111 6.61 12.90 -7.76
N ASP A 112 5.42 12.41 -7.44
CA ASP A 112 4.40 11.95 -8.39
C ASP A 112 4.97 10.96 -9.41
N ARG A 113 5.64 9.92 -8.89
CA ARG A 113 6.28 8.87 -9.68
C ARG A 113 5.91 7.51 -9.10
N LEU A 114 5.68 6.55 -10.00
CA LEU A 114 5.49 5.16 -9.62
C LEU A 114 6.86 4.55 -9.35
N ARG A 115 7.08 4.07 -8.14
CA ARG A 115 8.22 3.21 -7.79
C ARG A 115 7.85 1.79 -8.22
N VAL A 116 8.77 1.10 -8.89
CA VAL A 116 8.62 -0.31 -9.26
C VAL A 116 9.87 -1.04 -8.81
N MET A 117 9.72 -1.90 -7.81
CA MET A 117 10.80 -2.61 -7.15
C MET A 117 10.68 -4.11 -7.38
N GLY A 118 11.82 -4.77 -7.58
CA GLY A 118 11.90 -6.21 -7.71
C GLY A 118 12.47 -6.84 -6.44
N ALA A 119 11.96 -8.02 -6.10
CA ALA A 119 12.53 -8.89 -5.07
C ALA A 119 13.99 -9.30 -5.37
N ASP A 120 14.47 -9.10 -6.59
CA ASP A 120 15.86 -9.32 -6.99
C ASP A 120 16.80 -8.13 -6.68
N GLY A 121 16.26 -7.04 -6.15
CA GLY A 121 16.97 -5.81 -5.84
C GLY A 121 16.84 -4.71 -6.89
N THR A 122 16.15 -4.97 -8.00
CA THR A 122 15.90 -3.94 -9.03
C THR A 122 15.06 -2.81 -8.45
N ASN A 123 15.42 -1.57 -8.74
CA ASN A 123 14.74 -0.37 -8.25
C ASN A 123 14.51 0.62 -9.40
N LEU A 124 13.26 0.76 -9.83
CA LEU A 124 12.87 1.61 -10.95
C LEU A 124 11.95 2.73 -10.48
N ARG A 125 12.06 3.88 -11.15
CA ARG A 125 11.16 5.01 -10.96
C ARG A 125 10.58 5.45 -12.30
N ALA A 126 9.27 5.35 -12.42
CA ALA A 126 8.54 5.56 -13.65
C ALA A 126 7.67 6.82 -13.61
N ASN A 127 7.64 7.55 -14.72
CA ASN A 127 6.61 8.54 -14.99
C ASN A 127 5.46 7.86 -15.74
N VAL A 128 4.31 7.72 -15.09
CA VAL A 128 3.16 7.00 -15.68
C VAL A 128 2.47 7.80 -16.79
N ASP A 129 2.72 9.10 -16.92
CA ASP A 129 2.10 9.92 -17.96
C ASP A 129 2.78 9.74 -19.34
N ASP A 130 4.08 9.43 -19.38
CA ASP A 130 4.82 9.23 -20.63
C ASP A 130 5.55 7.87 -20.74
N GLY A 131 5.52 7.05 -19.69
CA GLY A 131 6.12 5.71 -19.67
C GLY A 131 7.64 5.70 -19.48
N LYS A 132 8.30 6.85 -19.29
CA LYS A 132 9.75 6.89 -19.10
C LYS A 132 10.15 6.32 -17.76
N VAL A 133 11.18 5.47 -17.75
CA VAL A 133 11.71 4.85 -16.54
C VAL A 133 13.15 5.28 -16.29
N THR A 134 13.46 5.57 -15.03
CA THR A 134 14.82 5.69 -14.52
C THR A 134 15.15 4.45 -13.71
N LYS A 135 16.24 3.75 -14.06
CA LYS A 135 16.82 2.74 -13.18
C LYS A 135 17.63 3.46 -12.10
N ASP A 136 17.14 3.40 -10.87
CA ASP A 136 17.80 3.93 -9.69
C ASP A 136 18.83 2.90 -9.16
N GLY A 137 19.51 3.20 -8.06
CA GLY A 137 20.47 2.27 -7.43
C GLY A 137 19.80 0.96 -6.97
N ASP A 138 20.43 -0.17 -7.29
CA ASP A 138 19.96 -1.48 -6.85
C ASP A 138 19.94 -1.56 -5.31
N HIS A 139 19.00 -2.31 -4.77
CA HIS A 139 18.82 -2.45 -3.33
C HIS A 139 20.05 -3.07 -2.65
N LYS A 140 20.50 -2.42 -1.58
CA LYS A 140 21.59 -2.89 -0.74
C LYS A 140 21.42 -2.39 0.69
N TYR A 141 21.73 -3.25 1.65
CA TYR A 141 21.83 -2.84 3.05
C TYR A 141 22.97 -1.83 3.23
N ALA A 142 22.72 -0.81 4.05
CA ALA A 142 23.70 0.23 4.35
C ALA A 142 24.97 -0.35 4.99
N ASP A 143 26.10 0.35 4.83
CA ASP A 143 27.40 -0.10 5.36
C ASP A 143 27.44 -0.26 6.89
N ALA A 144 26.56 0.43 7.60
CA ALA A 144 26.43 0.36 9.05
C ALA A 144 25.25 -0.51 9.51
N ASP A 145 24.47 -1.07 8.57
CA ASP A 145 23.34 -1.94 8.89
C ASP A 145 23.83 -3.34 9.30
N MET A 146 23.09 -3.99 10.20
CA MET A 146 23.43 -5.34 10.67
C MET A 146 23.34 -6.40 9.58
N HIS A 147 22.57 -6.15 8.52
CA HIS A 147 22.39 -7.04 7.36
C HIS A 147 23.31 -6.68 6.19
N LYS A 148 24.35 -5.88 6.41
CA LYS A 148 25.33 -5.54 5.38
C LYS A 148 25.84 -6.79 4.66
N GLY A 149 25.77 -6.77 3.33
CA GLY A 149 26.28 -7.83 2.47
C GLY A 149 25.29 -8.98 2.24
N GLU A 150 24.17 -9.03 2.97
CA GLU A 150 23.06 -9.91 2.63
C GLU A 150 22.35 -9.41 1.36
N LYS A 151 21.82 -10.34 0.56
CA LYS A 151 21.01 -10.00 -0.62
C LYS A 151 19.61 -9.59 -0.17
N PRO A 152 19.16 -8.33 -0.42
CA PRO A 152 17.80 -7.93 -0.08
C PRO A 152 16.76 -8.70 -0.88
N ASN A 153 15.60 -8.92 -0.26
CA ASN A 153 14.44 -9.57 -0.86
C ASN A 153 13.19 -8.73 -0.58
N ILE A 154 13.06 -7.61 -1.29
CA ILE A 154 11.93 -6.69 -1.10
C ILE A 154 10.67 -7.28 -1.75
N VAL A 155 9.66 -7.57 -0.92
CA VAL A 155 8.42 -8.23 -1.37
C VAL A 155 7.19 -7.32 -1.31
N ALA A 156 7.26 -6.22 -0.56
CA ALA A 156 6.22 -5.19 -0.49
C ALA A 156 6.84 -3.86 -0.03
N GLY A 157 6.13 -2.75 -0.18
CA GLY A 157 6.63 -1.43 0.21
C GLY A 157 5.66 -0.31 -0.15
N ALA A 158 5.69 0.76 0.62
CA ALA A 158 4.77 1.89 0.50
C ALA A 158 5.37 3.20 1.02
N TYR A 159 4.93 4.32 0.44
CA TYR A 159 5.31 5.66 0.87
C TYR A 159 4.35 6.22 1.93
N THR A 160 4.91 6.93 2.92
CA THR A 160 4.11 7.76 3.84
C THR A 160 3.52 8.98 3.15
N ASN A 161 2.56 9.62 3.80
CA ASN A 161 1.90 10.86 3.37
C ASN A 161 1.26 10.70 1.99
N SER A 162 0.60 9.57 1.73
CA SER A 162 -0.09 9.24 0.48
C SER A 162 -1.33 10.12 0.25
N VAL A 163 -1.07 11.41 0.05
CA VAL A 163 -2.06 12.47 -0.14
C VAL A 163 -1.56 13.46 -1.19
N LYS A 164 -2.49 14.07 -1.92
CA LYS A 164 -2.17 15.06 -2.94
C LYS A 164 -1.39 16.23 -2.36
N GLY A 165 -0.24 16.54 -2.97
CA GLY A 165 0.56 17.72 -2.62
C GLY A 165 1.46 17.57 -1.39
N ALA A 166 1.69 16.32 -0.94
CA ALA A 166 2.65 15.98 0.11
C ALA A 166 4.00 16.68 -0.10
N LYS A 167 4.57 17.21 0.98
CA LYS A 167 5.84 17.95 0.95
C LYS A 167 7.05 17.08 1.24
N GLU A 168 6.81 15.94 1.88
CA GLU A 168 7.83 14.97 2.24
C GLU A 168 7.20 13.57 2.26
N THR A 169 8.04 12.57 2.02
CA THR A 169 7.66 11.16 2.01
C THR A 169 8.81 10.34 2.58
N ALA A 170 8.48 9.20 3.17
CA ALA A 170 9.43 8.17 3.53
C ALA A 170 8.99 6.85 2.91
N LEU A 171 9.95 6.11 2.34
CA LEU A 171 9.70 4.77 1.78
C LEU A 171 9.99 3.71 2.84
N PHE A 172 9.01 2.85 3.08
CA PHE A 172 9.16 1.66 3.89
C PHE A 172 8.93 0.43 3.05
N ASN A 173 9.74 -0.60 3.25
CA ASN A 173 9.66 -1.86 2.54
C ASN A 173 9.54 -3.02 3.54
N ILE A 174 9.09 -4.16 3.03
CA ILE A 174 9.16 -5.44 3.70
C ILE A 174 10.22 -6.30 3.02
N ASP A 175 11.22 -6.73 3.78
CA ASP A 175 12.14 -7.77 3.34
C ASP A 175 11.62 -9.15 3.79
N GLY A 176 11.29 -9.98 2.81
CA GLY A 176 10.71 -11.31 3.05
C GLY A 176 11.72 -12.34 3.58
N SER A 177 13.02 -12.15 3.31
CA SER A 177 14.07 -13.07 3.78
C SER A 177 14.33 -12.90 5.27
N ILE A 178 14.42 -11.67 5.75
CA ILE A 178 14.66 -11.40 7.17
C ILE A 178 13.36 -11.19 7.97
N GLY A 179 12.21 -11.09 7.29
CA GLY A 179 10.91 -10.83 7.90
C GLY A 179 10.87 -9.49 8.63
N GLY A 180 11.45 -8.45 8.00
CA GLY A 180 11.74 -7.17 8.64
C GLY A 180 11.11 -5.99 7.92
N LEU A 181 10.72 -4.98 8.70
CA LEU A 181 10.43 -3.65 8.19
C LEU A 181 11.75 -2.94 7.90
N ILE A 182 11.86 -2.37 6.71
CA ILE A 182 13.03 -1.67 6.20
C ILE A 182 12.66 -0.23 5.89
N LYS A 183 13.53 0.71 6.23
CA LYS A 183 13.49 2.07 5.68
C LYS A 183 14.43 2.16 4.50
N GLN A 184 13.96 2.64 3.36
CA GLN A 184 14.82 2.91 2.21
C GLN A 184 15.13 4.40 2.11
N ALA A 185 16.37 4.77 2.39
CA ALA A 185 16.79 6.16 2.46
C ALA A 185 18.28 6.32 2.11
N PRO A 186 18.61 7.06 1.02
CA PRO A 186 17.70 7.64 0.03
C PRO A 186 17.02 6.58 -0.87
N PRO A 187 15.75 6.77 -1.28
CA PRO A 187 15.06 5.85 -2.19
C PRO A 187 15.80 5.59 -3.50
N ASN A 188 16.35 6.62 -4.13
CA ASN A 188 16.99 6.52 -5.44
C ASN A 188 18.39 5.87 -5.38
N ASP A 189 18.99 5.75 -4.19
CA ASP A 189 20.29 5.10 -4.00
C ASP A 189 20.13 3.61 -3.66
N GLY A 190 18.89 3.16 -3.45
CA GLY A 190 18.58 1.77 -3.07
C GLY A 190 19.07 1.38 -1.67
N VAL A 191 19.42 2.36 -0.82
CA VAL A 191 20.03 2.08 0.50
C VAL A 191 18.96 1.67 1.50
N LEU A 192 19.12 0.49 2.08
CA LEU A 192 18.21 -0.14 3.03
C LEU A 192 18.77 -0.09 4.45
N GLY A 193 17.92 0.30 5.40
CA GLY A 193 18.18 0.20 6.84
C GLY A 193 17.08 -0.60 7.52
N ALA A 194 17.43 -1.70 8.17
CA ALA A 194 16.48 -2.52 8.93
C ALA A 194 16.02 -1.80 10.19
N ILE A 195 14.69 -1.74 10.40
CA ILE A 195 14.08 -1.13 11.59
C ILE A 195 13.86 -2.19 12.67
N GLY A 196 13.26 -3.31 12.29
CA GLY A 196 12.93 -4.37 13.23
C GLY A 196 12.14 -5.49 12.58
N LYS A 197 12.03 -6.61 13.30
CA LYS A 197 11.28 -7.78 12.83
C LYS A 197 9.79 -7.56 12.94
N LEU A 198 9.06 -8.04 11.94
CA LEU A 198 7.59 -8.07 11.94
C LEU A 198 7.04 -8.97 13.06
N GLY A 199 7.74 -10.04 13.40
CA GLY A 199 7.26 -11.05 14.36
C GLY A 199 6.25 -12.04 13.75
N ILE A 200 6.04 -11.97 12.44
CA ILE A 200 5.26 -12.91 11.63
C ILE A 200 6.08 -13.39 10.44
N LYS A 201 5.62 -14.44 9.77
CA LYS A 201 6.22 -14.90 8.51
C LYS A 201 5.80 -13.96 7.38
N ALA A 202 6.76 -13.42 6.62
CA ALA A 202 6.52 -12.48 5.53
C ALA A 202 6.63 -13.15 4.14
N ASP A 203 6.03 -14.33 4.00
CA ASP A 203 6.03 -15.10 2.76
C ASP A 203 4.89 -14.64 1.85
N GLY A 204 5.16 -13.67 0.98
CA GLY A 204 4.12 -13.10 0.10
C GLY A 204 3.11 -12.29 0.92
N VAL A 205 3.47 -11.03 1.15
CA VAL A 205 2.64 -10.07 1.88
C VAL A 205 2.36 -8.87 0.99
N ALA A 206 1.27 -8.18 1.27
CA ALA A 206 0.94 -6.89 0.70
C ALA A 206 1.05 -5.81 1.78
N PHE A 207 1.47 -4.60 1.42
CA PHE A 207 1.75 -3.54 2.39
C PHE A 207 1.39 -2.18 1.82
N ASP A 208 0.68 -1.37 2.59
CA ASP A 208 0.32 0.00 2.23
C ASP A 208 0.28 0.90 3.49
N ILE A 209 0.46 2.20 3.32
CA ILE A 209 0.45 3.21 4.37
C ILE A 209 -0.63 4.25 4.08
N TRP A 210 -1.67 4.24 4.91
CA TRP A 210 -2.68 5.28 4.89
C TRP A 210 -2.15 6.57 5.53
N SER A 211 -2.65 7.72 5.07
CA SER A 211 -2.41 9.02 5.70
C SER A 211 -3.69 9.84 5.82
N ASP A 212 -3.81 10.59 6.93
CA ASP A 212 -4.91 11.55 7.15
C ASP A 212 -4.67 12.91 6.49
N GLY A 213 -3.48 13.13 5.90
CA GLY A 213 -3.06 14.42 5.34
C GLY A 213 -2.73 15.51 6.37
N ALA A 214 -2.87 15.23 7.67
CA ALA A 214 -2.50 16.08 8.79
C ALA A 214 -1.23 15.59 9.53
N GLY A 215 -0.54 14.60 8.96
CA GLY A 215 0.74 14.06 9.43
C GLY A 215 0.64 12.69 10.10
N LYS A 216 -0.56 12.15 10.29
CA LYS A 216 -0.75 10.78 10.75
C LYS A 216 -0.53 9.82 9.59
N ASN A 217 0.14 8.71 9.89
CA ASN A 217 0.35 7.60 8.98
C ASN A 217 0.03 6.29 9.71
N GLU A 218 -0.68 5.39 9.04
CA GLU A 218 -1.00 4.05 9.56
C GLU A 218 -0.59 2.99 8.53
N ALA A 219 0.35 2.15 8.91
CA ALA A 219 0.86 1.10 8.05
C ALA A 219 0.10 -0.21 8.26
N TRP A 220 -0.32 -0.80 7.15
CA TRP A 220 -1.14 -2.00 7.10
C TRP A 220 -0.47 -3.07 6.25
N LEU A 221 -0.46 -4.29 6.76
CA LEU A 221 0.13 -5.44 6.09
C LEU A 221 -0.90 -6.56 6.01
N MET A 222 -1.07 -7.15 4.83
CA MET A 222 -1.88 -8.34 4.64
C MET A 222 -0.98 -9.55 4.39
N ALA A 223 -1.12 -10.58 5.23
CA ALA A 223 -0.47 -11.87 5.05
C ALA A 223 -1.54 -12.95 4.95
N GLY A 224 -1.72 -13.51 3.74
CA GLY A 224 -2.86 -14.37 3.44
C GLY A 224 -4.18 -13.63 3.64
N ASP A 225 -5.02 -14.13 4.55
CA ASP A 225 -6.31 -13.52 4.92
C ASP A 225 -6.25 -12.71 6.22
N THR A 226 -5.07 -12.47 6.77
CA THR A 226 -4.92 -11.75 8.04
C THR A 226 -4.32 -10.37 7.82
N LEU A 227 -4.99 -9.35 8.35
CA LEU A 227 -4.59 -7.96 8.35
C LEU A 227 -3.87 -7.62 9.67
N TYR A 228 -2.71 -6.99 9.53
CA TYR A 228 -1.86 -6.53 10.63
C TYR A 228 -1.69 -5.02 10.54
N SER A 229 -1.69 -4.34 11.68
CA SER A 229 -1.06 -3.02 11.78
C SER A 229 0.44 -3.21 11.96
N VAL A 230 1.24 -2.34 11.34
CA VAL A 230 2.70 -2.35 11.47
C VAL A 230 3.14 -1.05 12.13
N ASP A 231 3.90 -1.17 13.21
CA ASP A 231 4.55 -0.01 13.83
C ASP A 231 5.77 0.39 12.99
N LEU A 232 5.71 1.58 12.36
CA LEU A 232 6.80 2.07 11.50
C LEU A 232 8.10 2.41 12.25
N ALA A 233 8.05 2.58 13.58
CA ALA A 233 9.22 2.88 14.40
C ALA A 233 9.91 1.61 14.92
N THR A 234 9.15 0.54 15.17
CA THR A 234 9.69 -0.72 15.75
C THR A 234 9.71 -1.89 14.78
N GLY A 235 8.97 -1.79 13.67
CA GLY A 235 8.76 -2.87 12.72
C GLY A 235 7.77 -3.94 13.20
N LYS A 236 7.24 -3.86 14.41
CA LYS A 236 6.38 -4.91 14.96
C LYS A 236 5.02 -4.95 14.26
N ALA A 237 4.64 -6.12 13.72
CA ALA A 237 3.28 -6.38 13.27
C ALA A 237 2.38 -6.77 14.46
N THR A 238 1.14 -6.30 14.45
CA THR A 238 0.10 -6.67 15.42
C THR A 238 -1.15 -7.05 14.67
N GLU A 239 -1.67 -8.25 14.94
CA GLU A 239 -2.89 -8.74 14.28
C GLU A 239 -4.06 -7.81 14.60
N ALA A 240 -4.75 -7.35 13.56
CA ALA A 240 -5.90 -6.47 13.67
C ALA A 240 -7.21 -7.22 13.37
N ALA A 241 -7.20 -8.02 12.30
CA ALA A 241 -8.37 -8.77 11.88
C ALA A 241 -8.03 -9.90 10.92
N LYS A 242 -8.83 -10.96 10.95
CA LYS A 242 -8.97 -11.89 9.84
C LYS A 242 -10.01 -11.35 8.85
N ILE A 243 -9.63 -11.18 7.59
CA ILE A 243 -10.47 -10.67 6.51
C ILE A 243 -11.12 -11.85 5.79
N SER A 244 -12.44 -12.00 5.94
CA SER A 244 -13.17 -13.04 5.22
C SER A 244 -13.42 -12.64 3.76
N GLY A 245 -13.53 -13.62 2.85
CA GLY A 245 -13.94 -13.37 1.45
C GLY A 245 -12.84 -12.96 0.47
N VAL A 246 -11.59 -12.80 0.91
CA VAL A 246 -10.42 -12.73 0.02
C VAL A 246 -10.04 -14.14 -0.43
N GLY A 247 -10.57 -14.56 -1.58
CA GLY A 247 -10.55 -15.95 -2.06
C GLY A 247 -9.23 -16.47 -2.65
N GLY A 248 -8.07 -15.97 -2.23
CA GLY A 248 -6.77 -16.39 -2.77
C GLY A 248 -5.58 -15.65 -2.16
N ALA A 249 -4.40 -15.87 -2.73
CA ALA A 249 -3.19 -15.16 -2.32
C ALA A 249 -3.28 -13.68 -2.75
N VAL A 250 -3.23 -12.79 -1.75
CA VAL A 250 -3.19 -11.35 -1.97
C VAL A 250 -1.77 -10.96 -2.33
N LYS A 251 -1.61 -10.43 -3.54
CA LYS A 251 -0.32 -10.00 -4.08
C LYS A 251 0.02 -8.57 -3.66
N ASP A 252 -1.00 -7.71 -3.62
CA ASP A 252 -0.83 -6.29 -3.36
C ASP A 252 -2.11 -5.68 -2.78
N ILE A 253 -1.99 -4.56 -2.07
CA ILE A 253 -3.12 -3.81 -1.52
C ILE A 253 -2.95 -2.32 -1.80
N ALA A 254 -4.07 -1.63 -2.04
CA ALA A 254 -4.10 -0.18 -2.21
C ALA A 254 -5.28 0.42 -1.43
N ILE A 255 -5.02 1.43 -0.62
CA ILE A 255 -6.02 2.11 0.21
C ILE A 255 -6.70 3.20 -0.62
N ILE A 256 -7.99 3.02 -0.94
CA ILE A 256 -8.74 3.90 -1.85
C ILE A 256 -9.26 5.16 -1.15
N ALA A 257 -9.80 5.01 0.07
CA ALA A 257 -10.27 6.11 0.90
C ALA A 257 -10.45 5.61 2.33
N MET A 258 -10.24 6.48 3.33
CA MET A 258 -10.78 6.34 4.69
C MET A 258 -11.77 7.45 4.96
#